data_AF-A0A7Y5XUW1-F1
#
_entry.id   AF-A0A7Y5XUW1-F1
#
_cell.length_a   1.000
_cell.length_b   1.000
_cell.length_c   1.000
_cell.angle_alpha   90.00
_cell.angle_beta   90.00
_cell.angle_gamma   90.00
#
_symmetry.space_group_name_H-M   'P 1'
#
loop_
_entity.id
_entity.type
_entity.pdbx_description
1 polymer ?
#
loop_
_entity_poly.entity_id
_entity_poly.type
_entity_poly.pdbx_seq_one_letter_code
_entity_poly.pdbx_strand_id
1 'polypeptide(L)'
;MKIDDRGWLDIDGASVSSHIALSRALVGRKAGWLDMIEKGMPKEWQDGPQIESVPYPQVLVSRAVTDGRALDAVLRSTNGGGRVAVELSQLRPGAQYSVTGGVDPAVVADDQGRASVQVELNGRSELRVAPAA
;
A
#
# COMPACT_ATOMS: atom_id res chain seq x y z
N MET A 1 -8.84 -1.87 25.70
CA MET A 1 -8.37 -1.75 24.31
C MET A 1 -9.47 -1.08 23.52
N LYS A 2 -9.27 0.18 23.12
CA LYS A 2 -10.21 0.97 22.33
C LYS A 2 -9.47 1.59 21.16
N ILE A 3 -10.15 1.82 20.05
CA ILE A 3 -9.62 2.67 18.98
C ILE A 3 -10.17 4.07 19.24
N ASP A 4 -9.30 5.06 19.38
CA ASP A 4 -9.72 6.45 19.61
C ASP A 4 -10.15 7.15 18.30
N ASP A 5 -10.59 8.40 18.40
CA ASP A 5 -11.09 9.17 17.26
C ASP A 5 -10.02 9.45 16.18
N ARG A 6 -8.73 9.26 16.49
CA ARG A 6 -7.62 9.35 15.55
C ARG A 6 -7.35 8.02 14.84
N GLY A 7 -8.09 6.97 15.18
CA GLY A 7 -7.86 5.62 14.70
C GLY A 7 -6.72 4.90 15.42
N TRP A 8 -6.25 5.42 16.57
CA TRP A 8 -5.14 4.82 17.30
C TRP A 8 -5.63 3.81 18.30
N LEU A 9 -4.90 2.70 18.41
CA LEU A 9 -5.17 1.70 19.44
C LEU A 9 -4.67 2.20 20.79
N ASP A 10 -5.59 2.48 21.71
CA ASP A 10 -5.31 2.95 23.06
C ASP A 10 -5.63 1.87 24.11
N ILE A 11 -4.69 1.69 25.04
CA ILE A 11 -4.81 0.78 26.18
C ILE A 11 -4.45 1.56 27.43
N ASP A 12 -5.48 1.82 28.23
CA ASP A 12 -5.34 2.52 29.49
C ASP A 12 -4.33 1.83 30.41
N GLY A 13 -3.44 2.62 31.00
CA GLY A 13 -2.32 2.16 31.83
C GLY A 13 -1.19 1.44 31.11
N ALA A 14 -1.23 1.25 29.79
CA ALA A 14 -0.16 0.59 29.05
C ALA A 14 0.97 1.55 28.65
N SER A 15 2.21 1.12 28.85
CA SER A 15 3.38 1.86 28.39
C SER A 15 3.52 1.81 26.86
N VAL A 16 4.38 2.67 26.31
CA VAL A 16 4.72 2.64 24.86
C VAL A 16 5.32 1.28 24.46
N SER A 17 6.15 0.67 25.29
CA SER A 17 6.72 -0.66 25.00
C SER A 17 5.68 -1.77 25.04
N SER A 18 4.66 -1.65 25.90
CA SER A 18 3.50 -2.55 25.91
C SER A 18 2.72 -2.48 24.61
N HIS A 19 2.55 -1.29 24.03
CA HIS A 19 1.93 -1.12 22.72
C HIS A 19 2.75 -1.80 21.61
N ILE A 20 4.09 -1.70 21.63
CA ILE A 20 4.95 -2.42 20.67
C ILE A 20 4.77 -3.95 20.78
N ALA A 21 4.77 -4.47 22.02
CA ALA A 21 4.58 -5.90 22.27
C ALA A 21 3.21 -6.38 21.76
N LEU A 22 2.16 -5.58 21.95
CA LEU A 22 0.83 -5.90 21.46
C LEU A 22 0.74 -5.81 19.93
N SER A 23 1.27 -4.75 19.31
CA SER A 23 1.30 -4.63 17.85
C SER A 23 1.96 -5.86 17.23
N ARG A 24 3.07 -6.33 17.82
CA ARG A 24 3.73 -7.57 17.40
C ARG A 24 2.82 -8.79 17.54
N ALA A 25 2.05 -8.91 18.62
CA ALA A 25 1.13 -10.02 18.80
C ALA A 25 -0.04 -10.00 17.80
N LEU A 26 -0.50 -8.81 17.41
CA LEU A 26 -1.65 -8.64 16.52
C LEU A 26 -1.30 -8.82 15.03
N VAL A 27 -0.17 -8.26 14.58
CA VAL A 27 0.19 -8.25 13.15
C VAL A 27 1.44 -9.03 12.81
N GLY A 28 2.16 -9.51 13.82
CA GLY A 28 3.35 -10.32 13.62
C GLY A 28 3.01 -11.76 13.21
N ARG A 29 4.02 -12.46 12.71
CA ARG A 29 3.96 -13.90 12.45
C ARG A 29 5.08 -14.62 13.18
N LYS A 30 4.92 -15.94 13.34
CA LYS A 30 6.00 -16.80 13.87
C LYS A 30 7.28 -16.58 13.06
N ALA A 31 8.40 -16.45 13.78
CA ALA A 31 9.72 -16.18 13.23
C ALA A 31 9.86 -14.88 12.39
N GLY A 32 8.90 -13.94 12.46
CA GLY A 32 8.94 -12.73 11.63
C GLY A 32 10.22 -11.91 11.79
N TRP A 33 10.72 -11.75 13.02
CA TRP A 33 11.97 -11.01 13.28
C TRP A 33 13.22 -11.74 12.80
N LEU A 34 13.27 -13.07 12.99
CA LEU A 34 14.37 -13.89 12.49
C LEU A 34 14.43 -13.82 10.97
N ASP A 35 13.27 -13.97 10.32
CA ASP A 35 13.17 -13.91 8.86
C ASP A 35 13.56 -12.55 8.29
N MET A 36 13.27 -11.44 8.98
CA MET A 36 13.75 -10.12 8.57
C MET A 36 15.28 -10.01 8.56
N ILE A 37 15.96 -10.73 9.46
CA ILE A 37 17.43 -10.75 9.54
C ILE A 37 18.02 -11.74 8.54
N GLU A 38 17.47 -12.96 8.45
CA GLU A 38 18.07 -14.06 7.69
C GLU A 38 17.66 -14.09 6.21
N LYS A 39 16.42 -13.70 5.90
CA LYS A 39 15.83 -13.89 4.56
C LYS A 39 15.76 -12.60 3.75
N GLY A 40 15.76 -11.45 4.42
CA GLY A 40 15.62 -10.14 3.78
C GLY A 40 14.29 -9.98 3.04
N MET A 41 14.22 -9.00 2.14
CA MET A 41 13.04 -8.74 1.32
C MET A 41 12.98 -9.72 0.13
N PRO A 42 11.83 -10.35 -0.19
CA PRO A 42 11.68 -11.14 -1.40
C PRO A 42 12.05 -10.36 -2.66
N LYS A 43 12.63 -11.02 -3.68
CA LYS A 43 13.06 -10.35 -4.92
C LYS A 43 11.89 -9.72 -5.66
N GLU A 44 10.74 -10.39 -5.64
CA GLU A 44 9.48 -9.91 -6.19
C GLU A 44 9.07 -8.56 -5.60
N TRP A 45 9.37 -8.33 -4.31
CA TRP A 45 9.07 -7.07 -3.63
C TRP A 45 10.14 -6.01 -3.86
N GLN A 46 11.37 -6.40 -4.18
CA GLN A 46 12.47 -5.48 -4.49
C GLN A 46 12.35 -4.86 -5.89
N ASP A 47 11.92 -5.67 -6.86
CA ASP A 47 11.96 -5.32 -8.28
C ASP A 47 10.55 -5.07 -8.87
N GLY A 48 9.50 -5.24 -8.07
CA GLY A 48 8.11 -5.19 -8.51
C GLY A 48 7.47 -3.80 -8.41
N PRO A 49 6.37 -3.54 -9.12
CA PRO A 49 5.68 -2.26 -9.04
C PRO A 49 5.29 -1.86 -7.62
N GLN A 50 5.46 -0.58 -7.29
CA GLN A 50 5.17 -0.04 -5.96
C GLN A 50 4.44 1.31 -6.03
N ILE A 51 3.88 1.72 -4.89
CA ILE A 51 3.37 3.09 -4.71
C ILE A 51 4.56 4.00 -4.43
N GLU A 52 4.79 4.96 -5.32
CA GLU A 52 5.80 6.01 -5.15
C GLU A 52 5.30 7.09 -4.20
N SER A 53 4.07 7.57 -4.40
CA SER A 53 3.47 8.57 -3.52
C SER A 53 1.95 8.61 -3.61
N VAL A 54 1.34 9.08 -2.53
CA VAL A 54 -0.07 9.43 -2.42
C VAL A 54 -0.22 10.71 -1.60
N PRO A 55 -1.30 11.50 -1.77
CA PRO A 55 -1.53 12.70 -0.97
C PRO A 55 -1.75 12.39 0.52
N TYR A 56 -0.80 12.74 1.38
CA TYR A 56 -0.98 12.71 2.83
C TYR A 56 -1.53 14.06 3.34
N PRO A 57 -2.45 14.08 4.32
CA PRO A 57 -3.02 12.94 5.04
C PRO A 57 -4.22 12.29 4.35
N GLN A 58 -4.71 12.82 3.23
CA GLN A 58 -5.96 12.40 2.58
C GLN A 58 -6.03 10.88 2.30
N VAL A 59 -4.89 10.24 2.01
CA VAL A 59 -4.76 8.82 1.69
C VAL A 59 -3.88 8.10 2.71
N LEU A 60 -4.40 7.01 3.26
CA LEU A 60 -3.61 6.03 4.01
C LEU A 60 -3.51 4.73 3.20
N VAL A 61 -2.28 4.24 3.02
CA VAL A 61 -2.03 2.93 2.41
C VAL A 61 -2.18 1.85 3.49
N SER A 62 -3.29 1.11 3.44
CA SER A 62 -3.54 -0.01 4.37
C SER A 62 -2.87 -1.31 3.93
N ARG A 63 -2.62 -1.46 2.63
CA ARG A 63 -1.91 -2.60 2.03
C ARG A 63 -1.31 -2.15 0.70
N ALA A 64 -0.10 -2.59 0.39
CA ALA A 64 0.51 -2.52 -0.93
C ALA A 64 1.44 -3.73 -1.06
N VAL A 65 1.10 -4.66 -1.96
CA VAL A 65 1.84 -5.91 -2.14
C VAL A 65 2.03 -6.14 -3.63
N THR A 66 3.24 -6.52 -4.02
CA THR A 66 3.55 -6.93 -5.39
C THR A 66 3.91 -8.41 -5.45
N ASP A 67 3.63 -9.03 -6.59
CA ASP A 67 4.11 -10.37 -6.96
C ASP A 67 5.33 -10.30 -7.92
N GLY A 68 5.94 -9.12 -8.05
CA GLY A 68 7.03 -8.82 -8.99
C GLY A 68 6.56 -8.37 -10.37
N ARG A 69 5.25 -8.38 -10.65
CA ARG A 69 4.69 -7.93 -11.93
C ARG A 69 3.48 -7.04 -11.78
N ALA A 70 2.59 -7.38 -10.85
CA ALA A 70 1.41 -6.62 -10.51
C ALA A 70 1.55 -5.99 -9.12
N LEU A 71 0.83 -4.90 -8.88
CA LEU A 71 0.64 -4.28 -7.58
C LEU A 71 -0.82 -4.43 -7.16
N ASP A 72 -1.04 -4.94 -5.96
CA ASP A 72 -2.33 -4.96 -5.28
C ASP A 72 -2.28 -4.06 -4.05
N ALA A 73 -3.12 -3.03 -4.02
CA ALA A 73 -3.17 -2.04 -2.96
C ALA A 73 -4.57 -1.87 -2.35
N VAL A 74 -4.62 -1.44 -1.10
CA VAL A 74 -5.83 -1.01 -0.40
C VAL A 74 -5.57 0.37 0.19
N LEU A 75 -6.33 1.35 -0.30
CA LEU A 75 -6.25 2.75 0.08
C LEU A 75 -7.44 3.10 0.98
N ARG A 76 -7.21 3.98 1.95
CA ARG A 76 -8.25 4.53 2.81
C ARG A 76 -8.25 6.04 2.81
N SER A 77 -9.44 6.63 2.77
CA SER A 77 -9.57 8.06 2.99
C SER A 77 -9.58 8.41 4.47
N THR A 78 -8.95 9.52 4.83
CA THR A 78 -8.96 10.07 6.20
C THR A 78 -9.88 11.27 6.38
N ASN A 79 -10.39 11.87 5.30
CA ASN A 79 -11.07 13.16 5.33
C ASN A 79 -12.20 13.31 4.28
N GLY A 80 -13.07 12.31 4.16
CA GLY A 80 -14.31 12.43 3.37
C GLY A 80 -14.21 12.03 1.89
N GLY A 81 -13.08 11.46 1.48
CA GLY A 81 -12.90 10.85 0.16
C GLY A 81 -12.46 11.84 -0.93
N GLY A 82 -12.73 11.47 -2.17
CA GLY A 82 -12.47 12.26 -3.37
C GLY A 82 -11.50 11.59 -4.34
N ARG A 83 -11.36 12.20 -5.51
CA ARG A 83 -10.41 11.76 -6.54
C ARG A 83 -8.99 12.16 -6.16
N VAL A 84 -8.09 11.19 -6.19
CA VAL A 84 -6.66 11.40 -5.90
C VAL A 84 -5.78 10.74 -6.95
N ALA A 85 -4.59 11.31 -7.14
CA ALA A 85 -3.52 10.67 -7.89
C ALA A 85 -2.77 9.68 -7.00
N VAL A 86 -2.56 8.47 -7.51
CA VAL A 86 -1.66 7.47 -6.94
C VAL A 86 -0.49 7.33 -7.90
N GLU A 87 0.68 7.78 -7.46
CA GLU A 87 1.90 7.70 -8.24
C GLU A 87 2.55 6.32 -8.05
N LEU A 88 2.92 5.69 -9.15
CA LEU A 88 3.50 4.36 -9.21
C LEU A 88 4.94 4.45 -9.74
N SER A 89 5.80 3.56 -9.26
CA SER A 89 7.16 3.38 -9.76
C SER A 89 7.50 1.90 -9.91
N GLN A 90 8.66 1.61 -10.50
CA GLN A 90 9.13 0.26 -10.83
C GLN A 90 8.19 -0.53 -11.77
N LEU A 91 7.44 0.17 -12.60
CA LEU A 91 6.76 -0.42 -13.76
C LEU A 91 7.81 -0.70 -14.85
N ARG A 92 7.47 -1.60 -15.78
CA ARG A 92 8.28 -1.80 -16.98
C ARG A 92 8.12 -0.57 -17.90
N PRO A 93 9.20 0.14 -18.26
CA PRO A 93 9.10 1.33 -19.09
C PRO A 93 8.37 1.08 -20.41
N GLY A 94 7.47 2.00 -20.79
CA GLY A 94 6.67 1.91 -22.02
C GLY A 94 5.62 0.79 -22.05
N ALA A 95 5.51 -0.04 -21.01
CA ALA A 95 4.53 -1.11 -20.97
C ALA A 95 3.14 -0.57 -20.58
N GLN A 96 2.11 -1.18 -21.16
CA GLN A 96 0.72 -0.92 -20.79
C GLN A 96 0.31 -1.83 -19.63
N TYR A 97 -0.43 -1.25 -18.69
CA TYR A 97 -0.99 -1.92 -17.53
C TYR A 97 -2.51 -1.78 -17.54
N SER A 98 -3.20 -2.86 -17.20
CA SER A 98 -4.61 -2.84 -16.81
C SER A 98 -4.73 -2.36 -15.36
N VAL A 99 -5.74 -1.53 -15.12
CA VAL A 99 -6.01 -0.88 -13.85
C VAL A 99 -7.43 -1.26 -13.41
N THR A 100 -7.55 -1.87 -12.23
CA THR A 100 -8.82 -2.13 -11.56
C THR A 100 -8.93 -1.25 -10.32
N GLY A 101 -10.04 -0.55 -10.15
CA GLY A 101 -10.24 0.40 -9.05
C GLY A 101 -9.68 1.81 -9.28
N GLY A 102 -9.03 2.04 -10.43
CA GLY A 102 -8.76 3.37 -10.95
C GLY A 102 -9.93 3.94 -11.75
N VAL A 103 -9.92 5.24 -11.98
CA VAL A 103 -10.86 5.96 -12.85
C VAL A 103 -10.70 5.50 -14.30
N ASP A 104 -9.44 5.43 -14.76
CA ASP A 104 -9.09 4.92 -16.08
C ASP A 104 -8.76 3.42 -15.98
N PRO A 105 -9.20 2.59 -16.95
CA PRO A 105 -9.03 1.14 -16.90
C PRO A 105 -7.62 0.68 -17.30
N ALA A 106 -6.76 1.61 -17.76
CA ALA A 106 -5.42 1.31 -18.18
C ALA A 106 -4.50 2.52 -18.00
N VAL A 107 -3.20 2.26 -17.88
CA VAL A 107 -2.16 3.28 -17.85
C VAL A 107 -0.91 2.76 -18.56
N VAL A 108 -0.12 3.65 -19.15
CA VAL A 108 1.17 3.32 -19.76
C VAL A 108 2.28 3.89 -18.89
N ALA A 109 3.28 3.07 -18.60
CA ALA A 109 4.45 3.51 -17.86
C ALA A 109 5.32 4.43 -18.73
N ASP A 110 5.84 5.51 -18.13
CA ASP A 110 6.83 6.39 -18.75
C ASP A 110 8.16 5.66 -19.00
N ASP A 111 9.12 6.37 -19.58
CA ASP A 111 10.47 5.88 -19.87
C ASP A 111 11.28 5.54 -18.59
N GLN A 112 10.87 6.07 -17.44
CA GLN A 112 11.44 5.81 -16.13
C GLN A 112 10.68 4.71 -15.36
N GLY A 113 9.68 4.07 -15.96
CA GLY A 113 8.89 3.05 -15.29
C GLY A 113 7.93 3.61 -14.23
N ARG A 114 7.40 4.81 -14.44
CA ARG A 114 6.43 5.47 -13.56
C ARG A 114 5.10 5.68 -14.25
N ALA A 115 4.04 5.80 -13.47
CA ALA A 115 2.72 6.14 -13.98
C ALA A 115 1.87 6.78 -12.88
N SER A 116 0.91 7.62 -13.26
CA SER A 116 -0.09 8.18 -12.35
C SER A 116 -1.45 7.55 -12.63
N VAL A 117 -2.10 7.03 -11.60
CA VAL A 117 -3.45 6.47 -11.67
C VAL A 117 -4.38 7.32 -10.82
N GLN A 118 -5.49 7.78 -11.40
CA GLN A 118 -6.55 8.44 -10.65
C GLN A 118 -7.42 7.40 -9.95
N VAL A 119 -7.71 7.59 -8.66
CA VAL A 119 -8.56 6.70 -7.85
C VAL A 119 -9.65 7.51 -7.17
N GLU A 120 -10.89 7.05 -7.26
CA GLU A 120 -11.99 7.56 -6.43
C GLU A 120 -11.90 6.95 -5.03
N LEU A 121 -11.55 7.75 -4.04
CA LEU A 121 -11.51 7.31 -2.65
C LEU A 121 -12.87 7.48 -1.99
N ASN A 122 -13.42 6.37 -1.51
CA ASN A 122 -14.60 6.36 -0.66
C ASN A 122 -14.45 5.30 0.44
N GLY A 123 -14.03 5.72 1.64
CA GLY A 123 -13.76 4.81 2.73
C GLY A 123 -12.57 3.89 2.41
N ARG A 124 -12.83 2.65 1.98
CA ARG A 124 -11.83 1.65 1.58
C ARG A 124 -11.92 1.40 0.08
N SER A 125 -10.87 1.74 -0.66
CA SER A 125 -10.76 1.51 -2.10
C SER A 125 -9.66 0.48 -2.39
N GLU A 126 -9.95 -0.50 -3.23
CA GLU A 126 -8.96 -1.45 -3.74
C GLU A 126 -8.43 -0.95 -5.08
N LEU A 127 -7.11 -1.08 -5.29
CA LEU A 127 -6.45 -0.76 -6.54
C LEU A 127 -5.60 -1.97 -6.96
N ARG A 128 -5.74 -2.40 -8.20
CA ARG A 128 -4.85 -3.38 -8.83
C ARG A 128 -4.29 -2.83 -10.12
N VAL A 129 -2.98 -2.94 -10.29
CA VAL A 129 -2.26 -2.56 -11.51
C VAL A 129 -1.46 -3.76 -11.98
N ALA A 130 -1.79 -4.30 -13.16
CA ALA A 130 -1.17 -5.51 -13.69
C ALA A 130 -0.86 -5.34 -15.18
N PRO A 131 0.21 -5.95 -15.73
CA PRO A 131 0.53 -5.85 -17.15
C PRO A 131 -0.68 -6.22 -18.02
N ALA A 132 -0.93 -5.44 -19.07
CA ALA A 132 -1.92 -5.81 -20.08
C ALA A 132 -1.44 -7.06 -20.83
N ALA A 133 -2.37 -7.97 -21.14
CA ALA A 133 -2.09 -9.20 -21.89
C ALA A 133 -1.69 -8.90 -23.35
#